data_AF-A0A833HI89-F1
#
_entry.id   AF-A0A833HI89-F1
#
_cell.length_a   1.000
_cell.length_b   1.000
_cell.length_c   1.000
_cell.angle_alpha   90.00
_cell.angle_beta   90.00
_cell.angle_gamma   90.00
#
_symmetry.space_group_name_H-M   'P 1'
#
loop_
_entity.id
_entity.type
_entity.pdbx_description
1 polymer ?
#
loop_
_entity_poly.entity_id
_entity_poly.type
_entity_poly.pdbx_seq_one_letter_code
_entity_poly.pdbx_strand_id
1 'polypeptide(L)'
;MSSTGEADPARSAEDQAYFRALEERFLALRGKATLLAAEDWETAREWRRVGIPLDLVVAEMERLFARQRERRSRRGISSLRYFSAAVHAAWAERLELGAGGARPSPDPGPPVQA
;
A
#
# COMPACT_ATOMS: atom_id res chain seq x y z
N MET A 1 31.93 7.51 -21.60
CA MET A 1 30.90 6.76 -22.34
C MET A 1 29.77 6.50 -21.38
N SER A 2 28.64 7.17 -21.59
CA SER A 2 27.53 7.23 -20.65
C SER A 2 26.96 5.83 -20.42
N SER A 3 26.96 5.37 -19.17
CA SER A 3 26.13 4.26 -18.73
C SER A 3 24.68 4.74 -18.72
N THR A 4 24.05 4.77 -19.90
CA THR A 4 22.59 4.76 -19.96
C THR A 4 22.18 3.36 -19.53
N GLY A 5 21.95 3.20 -18.22
CA GLY A 5 21.13 2.11 -17.73
C GLY A 5 19.76 2.31 -18.35
N GLU A 6 19.52 1.65 -19.47
CA GLU A 6 18.25 1.60 -20.16
C GLU A 6 17.21 1.11 -19.16
N ALA A 7 16.34 2.02 -18.72
CA ALA A 7 15.28 1.68 -17.79
C ALA A 7 14.45 0.56 -18.44
N ASP A 8 14.36 -0.58 -17.76
CA ASP A 8 13.60 -1.72 -18.25
C ASP A 8 12.17 -1.26 -18.64
N PRO A 9 11.79 -1.40 -19.92
CA PRO A 9 10.53 -0.86 -20.42
C PRO A 9 9.32 -1.58 -19.81
N ALA A 10 9.47 -2.86 -19.44
CA ALA A 10 8.41 -3.63 -18.79
C ALA A 10 8.12 -3.09 -17.38
N ARG A 11 9.17 -2.86 -16.58
CA ARG A 11 9.07 -2.24 -15.25
C ARG A 11 8.42 -0.86 -15.34
N SER A 12 8.83 -0.05 -16.31
CA SER A 12 8.25 1.28 -16.56
C SER A 12 6.77 1.22 -16.95
N ALA A 13 6.34 0.19 -17.68
CA ALA A 13 4.93 -0.03 -18.02
C ALA A 13 4.11 -0.51 -16.82
N GLU A 14 4.66 -1.41 -15.99
CA GLU A 14 4.04 -1.83 -14.72
C GLU A 14 3.91 -0.67 -13.73
N ASP A 15 4.95 0.17 -13.60
CA ASP A 15 4.92 1.38 -12.79
C ASP A 15 3.79 2.32 -13.25
N GLN A 16 3.68 2.57 -14.56
CA GLN A 16 2.60 3.36 -15.12
C GLN A 16 1.22 2.76 -14.84
N ALA A 17 1.07 1.43 -14.97
CA ALA A 17 -0.19 0.75 -14.66
C ALA A 17 -0.55 0.87 -13.18
N TYR A 18 0.43 0.73 -12.28
CA TYR A 18 0.27 0.93 -10.84
C TYR A 18 -0.23 2.35 -10.53
N PHE A 19 0.42 3.37 -11.08
CA PHE A 19 0.08 4.77 -10.83
C PHE A 19 -1.30 5.15 -11.39
N ARG A 20 -1.63 4.70 -12.61
CA ARG A 20 -2.96 4.94 -13.19
C ARG A 20 -4.06 4.30 -12.35
N ALA A 21 -3.92 3.03 -12.01
CA ALA A 21 -4.93 2.32 -11.24
C ALA A 21 -5.10 2.90 -9.83
N LEU A 22 -4.01 3.37 -9.20
CA LEU A 22 -4.07 4.09 -7.92
C LEU A 22 -4.89 5.39 -8.02
N GLU A 23 -4.62 6.20 -9.05
CA GLU A 23 -5.36 7.45 -9.29
C GLU A 23 -6.84 7.18 -9.56
N GLU A 24 -7.16 6.23 -10.43
CA GLU A 24 -8.54 5.85 -10.76
C GLU A 24 -9.33 5.46 -9.50
N ARG A 25 -8.72 4.66 -8.62
CA ARG A 25 -9.34 4.25 -7.35
C ARG A 25 -9.49 5.41 -6.38
N PHE A 26 -8.50 6.31 -6.31
CA PHE A 26 -8.59 7.50 -5.47
C PHE A 26 -9.72 8.44 -5.93
N LEU A 27 -9.83 8.68 -7.24
CA LEU A 27 -10.89 9.50 -7.82
C LEU A 27 -12.27 8.89 -7.58
N ALA A 28 -12.42 7.57 -7.77
CA ALA A 28 -13.67 6.85 -7.53
C ALA A 28 -14.13 6.96 -6.06
N LEU A 29 -13.21 6.84 -5.10
CA LEU A 29 -13.54 6.94 -3.67
C LEU A 29 -13.88 8.37 -3.23
N ARG A 30 -13.20 9.37 -3.82
CA ARG A 30 -13.42 10.78 -3.51
C ARG A 30 -14.69 11.35 -4.14
N GLY A 31 -15.15 10.77 -5.27
CA GLY A 31 -16.30 11.27 -6.03
C GLY A 31 -16.08 12.68 -6.61
N LYS A 32 -14.83 13.14 -6.69
CA LYS A 32 -14.43 14.44 -7.26
C LYS A 32 -13.34 14.23 -8.28
N ALA A 33 -13.50 14.83 -9.46
CA ALA A 33 -12.55 14.81 -10.57
C ALA A 33 -11.33 15.73 -10.35
N THR A 34 -10.78 15.74 -9.14
CA THR A 34 -9.56 16.49 -8.83
C THR A 34 -8.40 15.52 -8.78
N LEU A 35 -7.45 15.72 -9.69
CA LEU A 35 -6.21 14.97 -9.82
C LEU A 35 -5.38 14.99 -8.52
N LEU A 36 -4.51 14.00 -8.38
CA LEU A 36 -3.52 13.92 -7.31
C LEU A 36 -2.53 15.09 -7.38
N ALA A 37 -2.17 15.66 -6.23
CA ALA A 37 -1.13 16.69 -6.18
C ALA A 37 0.25 16.08 -6.45
N ALA A 38 1.23 16.90 -6.84
CA ALA A 38 2.60 16.46 -7.08
C ALA A 38 3.21 15.68 -5.89
N GLU A 39 2.88 16.10 -4.67
CA GLU A 39 3.31 15.46 -3.42
C GLU A 39 2.67 14.07 -3.20
N ASP A 40 1.45 13.86 -3.68
CA ASP A 40 0.78 12.56 -3.60
C ASP A 40 1.48 11.54 -4.51
N TRP A 41 1.94 11.99 -5.69
CA TRP A 41 2.72 11.16 -6.58
C TRP A 41 4.07 10.75 -6.00
N GLU A 42 4.68 11.58 -5.13
CA GLU A 42 5.88 11.17 -4.39
C GLU A 42 5.58 10.03 -3.42
N THR A 43 4.46 10.11 -2.71
CA THR A 43 4.00 9.04 -1.81
C THR A 43 3.76 7.74 -2.59
N ALA A 44 3.08 7.82 -3.73
CA ALA A 44 2.84 6.66 -4.58
C ALA A 44 4.15 6.04 -5.10
N ARG A 45 5.11 6.87 -5.51
CA ARG A 45 6.45 6.41 -5.95
C ARG A 45 7.21 5.72 -4.83
N GLU A 46 7.11 6.22 -3.61
CA GLU A 46 7.73 5.59 -2.44
C GLU A 46 7.17 4.19 -2.21
N TRP A 47 5.85 4.03 -2.20
CA TRP A 47 5.21 2.71 -2.06
C TRP A 47 5.68 1.74 -3.15
N ARG A 48 5.76 2.20 -4.39
CA ARG A 48 6.24 1.37 -5.49
C ARG A 48 7.73 1.01 -5.37
N ARG A 49 8.57 1.94 -4.91
CA ARG A 49 10.01 1.69 -4.65
C ARG A 49 10.25 0.64 -3.57
N VAL A 50 9.45 0.66 -2.50
CA VAL A 50 9.57 -0.33 -1.40
C VAL A 50 8.79 -1.63 -1.67
N GLY A 51 8.11 -1.73 -2.83
CA GLY A 51 7.47 -2.95 -3.30
C GLY A 51 6.06 -3.20 -2.75
N ILE A 52 5.36 -2.17 -2.26
CA ILE A 52 3.99 -2.33 -1.76
C ILE A 52 3.06 -2.65 -2.94
N PRO A 53 2.28 -3.74 -2.87
CA PRO A 53 1.35 -4.11 -3.93
C PRO A 53 0.13 -3.19 -3.94
N LEU A 54 -0.36 -2.86 -5.15
CA LEU A 54 -1.48 -1.94 -5.36
C LEU A 54 -2.74 -2.37 -4.61
N ASP A 55 -3.03 -3.67 -4.60
CA ASP A 55 -4.21 -4.24 -3.94
C ASP A 55 -4.25 -3.91 -2.44
N LEU A 56 -3.10 -3.94 -1.76
CA LEU A 56 -3.00 -3.59 -0.34
C LEU A 56 -3.29 -2.09 -0.12
N VAL A 57 -2.72 -1.24 -0.98
CA VAL A 57 -2.93 0.21 -0.92
C VAL A 57 -4.42 0.54 -1.13
N VAL A 58 -5.04 -0.05 -2.14
CA VAL A 58 -6.46 0.14 -2.46
C VAL A 58 -7.33 -0.32 -1.29
N ALA A 59 -7.05 -1.50 -0.72
CA ALA A 59 -7.81 -2.02 0.40
C ALA A 59 -7.74 -1.11 1.65
N GLU A 60 -6.57 -0.57 1.97
CA GLU A 60 -6.40 0.41 3.06
C GLU A 60 -7.13 1.73 2.78
N MET A 61 -7.07 2.21 1.53
CA MET A 61 -7.81 3.39 1.10
C MET A 61 -9.32 3.21 1.31
N GLU A 62 -9.88 2.11 0.82
CA GLU A 62 -11.29 1.78 0.98
C GLU A 62 -11.70 1.71 2.45
N ARG A 63 -10.90 1.05 3.30
CA ARG A 63 -11.12 0.97 4.74
C ARG A 63 -11.15 2.36 5.39
N LEU A 64 -10.19 3.21 5.09
CA LEU A 64 -10.10 4.54 5.69
C LEU A 64 -11.21 5.48 5.19
N PHE A 65 -11.56 5.44 3.90
CA PHE A 65 -12.71 6.18 3.36
C PHE A 65 -14.04 5.70 3.98
N ALA A 66 -14.22 4.39 4.18
CA ALA A 66 -15.40 3.84 4.83
C ALA A 66 -15.52 4.33 6.29
N ARG A 67 -14.42 4.26 7.06
CA ARG A 67 -14.36 4.82 8.42
C ARG A 67 -14.65 6.31 8.45
N GLN A 68 -14.19 7.05 7.43
CA GLN A 68 -14.42 8.48 7.37
C GLN A 68 -15.89 8.83 7.12
N ARG A 69 -16.55 8.08 6.23
CA ARG A 69 -17.99 8.19 5.95
C ARG A 69 -18.83 7.84 7.19
N GLU A 70 -18.47 6.80 7.91
CA GLU A 70 -19.15 6.39 9.15
C GLU A 70 -19.07 7.48 10.22
N ARG A 71 -17.89 8.11 10.37
CA ARG A 71 -17.68 9.20 11.33
C ARG A 71 -18.42 10.51 10.99
N ARG A 72 -19.17 10.57 9.88
CA ARG A 72 -19.87 11.79 9.39
C ARG A 72 -18.97 13.04 9.39
N SER A 73 -17.66 12.84 9.24
CA SER A 73 -16.73 13.96 9.35
C SER A 73 -16.88 14.88 8.16
N ARG A 74 -16.93 16.18 8.45
CA ARG A 74 -16.96 17.23 7.42
C ARG A 74 -15.62 17.36 6.68
N ARG A 75 -14.53 16.81 7.23
CA ARG A 75 -13.20 16.83 6.58
C ARG A 75 -13.11 15.67 5.60
N GLY A 76 -13.16 15.99 4.30
CA GLY A 76 -12.86 15.04 3.23
C GLY A 76 -11.36 14.77 3.16
N ILE A 77 -10.98 13.52 2.87
CA ILE A 77 -9.57 13.16 2.68
C ILE A 77 -9.10 13.76 1.35
N SER A 78 -8.01 14.53 1.39
CA SER A 78 -7.52 15.29 0.23
C SER A 78 -6.17 14.83 -0.31
N SER A 79 -5.44 13.97 0.40
CA SER A 79 -4.07 13.57 0.05
C SER A 79 -3.77 12.12 0.43
N LEU A 80 -2.94 11.45 -0.39
CA LEU A 80 -2.41 10.10 -0.18
C LEU A 80 -1.55 10.00 1.08
N ARG A 81 -0.93 11.10 1.52
CA ARG A 81 -0.16 11.16 2.77
C ARG A 81 -0.98 10.71 3.98
N TYR A 82 -2.29 10.93 3.95
CA TYR A 82 -3.20 10.48 5.01
C TYR A 82 -3.19 8.95 5.20
N PHE A 83 -3.01 8.20 4.11
CA PHE A 83 -3.02 6.74 4.12
C PHE A 83 -1.64 6.14 4.36
N SER A 84 -0.56 6.91 4.21
CA SER A 84 0.82 6.40 4.24
C SER A 84 1.10 5.55 5.48
N ALA A 85 0.81 6.05 6.68
CA ALA A 85 1.03 5.30 7.91
C ALA A 85 0.27 3.96 7.95
N ALA A 86 -1.00 3.94 7.53
CA ALA A 86 -1.83 2.73 7.51
C ALA A 86 -1.35 1.72 6.45
N VAL A 87 -0.97 2.20 5.28
CA VAL A 87 -0.42 1.38 4.18
C VAL A 87 0.90 0.74 4.59
N HIS A 88 1.81 1.51 5.20
CA HIS A 88 3.08 0.97 5.67
C HIS A 88 2.90 -0.04 6.82
N ALA A 89 1.97 0.21 7.75
CA ALA A 89 1.64 -0.74 8.80
C ALA A 89 1.09 -2.05 8.24
N ALA A 90 0.07 -1.98 7.37
CA ALA A 90 -0.51 -3.15 6.73
C ALA A 90 0.52 -3.92 5.88
N TRP A 91 1.47 -3.22 5.25
CA TRP A 91 2.55 -3.84 4.50
C TRP A 91 3.53 -4.58 5.42
N ALA A 92 3.93 -3.96 6.54
CA ALA A 92 4.77 -4.61 7.54
C ALA A 92 4.09 -5.88 8.08
N GLU A 93 2.83 -5.79 8.48
CA GLU A 93 2.06 -6.94 8.96
C GLU A 93 1.99 -8.06 7.90
N ARG A 94 1.78 -7.72 6.62
CA ARG A 94 1.77 -8.70 5.53
C ARG A 94 3.12 -9.40 5.35
N LEU A 95 4.23 -8.67 5.48
CA LEU A 95 5.57 -9.24 5.40
C LEU A 95 5.84 -10.18 6.59
N GLU A 96 5.43 -9.79 7.80
CA GLU A 96 5.54 -10.62 9.00
C GLU A 96 4.74 -11.92 8.88
N LEU A 97 3.48 -11.84 8.39
CA LEU A 97 2.63 -13.01 8.15
C LEU A 97 3.19 -13.91 7.03
N GLY A 98 3.75 -13.33 5.98
CA GLY A 98 4.42 -14.06 4.90
C GLY A 98 5.71 -14.77 5.36
N ALA A 99 6.45 -14.15 6.28
CA ALA A 99 7.62 -14.76 6.91
C ALA A 99 7.24 -15.84 7.95
N GLY A 100 6.09 -15.69 8.60
CA GLY A 100 5.54 -16.61 9.60
C GLY A 100 5.06 -17.97 9.08
N GLY A 101 5.10 -18.22 7.77
CA GLY A 101 4.87 -19.54 7.18
C GLY A 101 5.91 -20.60 7.59
N ALA A 102 7.06 -20.17 8.11
CA ALA A 102 7.99 -21.02 8.84
C ALA A 102 7.81 -20.82 10.35
N ARG A 103 6.68 -21.28 10.89
CA ARG A 103 6.57 -21.47 12.35
C ARG A 103 7.21 -22.83 12.64
N PRO A 104 8.43 -22.93 13.21
CA PRO A 104 8.80 -24.18 13.86
C PRO A 104 7.72 -24.43 14.92
N SER A 105 7.07 -25.58 14.84
CA SER A 105 6.14 -26.01 15.89
C SER A 105 6.85 -25.81 17.23
N PRO A 106 6.19 -25.23 18.25
CA PRO A 106 6.70 -25.39 19.59
C PRO A 106 6.65 -26.89 19.86
N ASP A 107 7.82 -27.52 19.86
CA ASP A 107 8.01 -28.88 20.36
C ASP A 107 7.28 -28.97 21.70
N PRO A 108 6.25 -29.83 21.85
CA PRO A 108 5.68 -30.08 23.15
C PRO A 108 6.76 -30.83 23.93
N GLY A 109 7.54 -30.07 24.71
CA GLY A 109 8.60 -30.60 25.55
C GLY A 109 8.09 -31.82 26.35
N PRO A 110 8.95 -32.82 26.58
CA PRO A 110 8.52 -34.14 27.01
C PRO A 110 7.78 -34.07 28.35
N PRO A 111 6.78 -34.95 28.57
CA PRO A 111 6.00 -34.93 29.80
C PRO A 111 6.91 -35.18 31.00
N VAL A 112 6.87 -34.24 31.94
CA VAL A 112 7.42 -34.43 33.28
C VAL A 112 6.70 -35.63 33.91
N GLN A 113 7.44 -36.72 34.13
CA GLN A 113 6.93 -37.88 34.85
C GLN A 113 7.23 -37.73 36.34
N ALA A 114 6.13 -37.83 37.10
CA ALA A 114 5.94 -38.21 38.52
C ALA A 114 7.06 -37.88 39.53
#